data_AF-A0A9W6X6S9-F1
#
_entry.id   AF-A0A9W6X6S9-F1
#
_cell.length_a   1.000
_cell.length_b   1.000
_cell.length_c   1.000
_cell.angle_alpha   90.00
_cell.angle_beta   90.00
_cell.angle_gamma   90.00
#
_symmetry.space_group_name_H-M   'P 1'
#
loop_
_entity.id
_entity.type
_entity.pdbx_description
1 polymer ?
#
loop_
_entity_poly.entity_id
_entity_poly.type
_entity_poly.pdbx_seq_one_letter_code
_entity_poly.pdbx_strand_id
1 'polypeptide(L)'
;MQEGLLRIVATFPPQYTQAVVSGQSFAGLAVSLSNFVILWAGEDDTRLFHGLHANADLCAFLYFVLVFITLVLCLLSFAILTRMTLFRHYQSVDHPGHHQKEYFDDASSEAETVDTLDTSPRKRLLDEEDGGEEKKVDMLEIAFKIRAYAAATFFIFIVTLGVFPGITSAIQSVDPGRGLFYDKLFTPFTLILFNASDFVARLSASWWPELGQKKVLLASLARLIFFPLLMLCNLQNKSHEVITTVVFRSDVLAMLIMAACAFSNGLLCTLAFMEYPDLLRKNTEKELGGSIIFFVLSIGLTAGSLMSFVLRAMLKP
;
A
#
# COMPACT_ATOMS: atom_id res chain seq x y z
N MET A 1 6.56 10.11 8.39
CA MET A 1 5.33 9.78 9.16
C MET A 1 4.94 8.31 9.03
N GLN A 2 5.08 7.70 7.83
CA GLN A 2 4.64 6.32 7.58
C GLN A 2 5.45 5.23 8.30
N GLU A 3 6.77 5.38 8.45
CA GLU A 3 7.60 4.40 9.19
C GLU A 3 7.19 4.27 10.66
N GLY A 4 7.16 5.38 11.40
CA GLY A 4 6.84 5.37 12.83
C GLY A 4 5.45 4.80 13.14
N LEU A 5 4.46 5.09 12.29
CA LEU A 5 3.13 4.51 12.40
C LEU A 5 3.15 2.99 12.14
N LEU A 6 3.85 2.53 11.11
CA LEU A 6 3.94 1.09 10.80
C LEU A 6 4.59 0.32 11.96
N ARG A 7 5.66 0.86 12.55
CA ARG A 7 6.31 0.27 13.73
C ARG A 7 5.35 0.10 14.90
N ILE A 8 4.67 1.20 15.27
CA ILE A 8 3.73 1.21 16.38
C ILE A 8 2.62 0.21 16.11
N VAL A 9 1.99 0.29 14.94
CA VAL A 9 0.78 -0.47 14.61
C VAL A 9 1.06 -1.97 14.44
N ALA A 10 2.30 -2.37 14.12
CA ALA A 10 2.72 -3.77 14.10
C ALA A 10 2.53 -4.49 15.44
N THR A 11 2.52 -3.75 16.55
CA THR A 11 2.30 -4.32 17.91
C THR A 11 0.81 -4.50 18.23
N PHE A 12 -0.07 -3.88 17.45
CA PHE A 12 -1.52 -3.93 17.65
C PHE A 12 -2.15 -5.05 16.80
N PRO A 13 -3.40 -5.43 17.14
CA PRO A 13 -4.16 -6.37 16.33
C PRO A 13 -4.28 -5.91 14.87
N PRO A 14 -4.37 -6.85 13.90
CA PRO A 14 -4.37 -6.55 12.47
C PRO A 14 -5.41 -5.51 12.01
N GLN A 15 -6.54 -5.38 12.71
CA GLN A 15 -7.58 -4.40 12.37
C GLN A 15 -7.10 -2.94 12.47
N TYR A 16 -6.15 -2.65 13.37
CA TYR A 16 -5.56 -1.31 13.48
C TYR A 16 -4.61 -1.02 12.31
N THR A 17 -3.84 -2.02 11.87
CA THR A 17 -3.03 -1.95 10.64
C THR A 17 -3.91 -1.64 9.44
N GLN A 18 -5.02 -2.37 9.30
CA GLN A 18 -5.99 -2.14 8.25
C GLN A 18 -6.54 -0.70 8.28
N ALA A 19 -6.92 -0.19 9.45
CA ALA A 19 -7.48 1.16 9.59
C ALA A 19 -6.48 2.25 9.18
N VAL A 20 -5.22 2.14 9.61
CA VAL A 20 -4.17 3.11 9.25
C VAL A 20 -3.90 3.10 7.75
N VAL A 21 -3.74 1.92 7.17
CA VAL A 21 -3.44 1.73 5.76
C VAL A 21 -4.61 2.16 4.85
N SER A 22 -5.85 1.92 5.29
CA SER A 22 -7.05 2.41 4.59
C SER A 22 -7.21 3.93 4.68
N GLY A 23 -6.81 4.54 5.79
CA GLY A 23 -6.79 6.01 5.94
C GLY A 23 -5.85 6.67 4.93
N GLN A 24 -4.70 6.05 4.63
CA GLN A 24 -3.77 6.53 3.61
C GLN A 24 -4.37 6.51 2.20
N SER A 25 -5.08 5.44 1.81
CA SER A 25 -5.69 5.37 0.48
C SER A 25 -6.94 6.25 0.36
N PHE A 26 -7.68 6.47 1.45
CA PHE A 26 -8.79 7.40 1.47
C PHE A 26 -8.36 8.82 1.10
N ALA A 27 -7.19 9.26 1.58
CA ALA A 27 -6.62 10.54 1.19
C ALA A 27 -6.39 10.63 -0.34
N GLY A 28 -5.87 9.57 -0.96
CA GLY A 28 -5.71 9.48 -2.41
C GLY A 28 -7.05 9.56 -3.15
N LEU A 29 -8.07 8.86 -2.67
CA LEU A 29 -9.43 8.91 -3.21
C LEU A 29 -10.01 10.33 -3.14
N ALA A 30 -9.92 11.00 -1.98
CA ALA A 30 -10.38 12.36 -1.78
C ALA A 30 -9.70 13.36 -2.73
N VAL A 31 -8.38 13.21 -2.96
CA VAL A 31 -7.62 14.04 -3.91
C VAL A 31 -8.11 13.81 -5.35
N SER A 32 -8.30 12.55 -5.77
CA SER A 32 -8.81 12.28 -7.13
C SER A 32 -10.23 12.76 -7.36
N LEU A 33 -11.11 12.65 -6.34
CA LEU A 33 -12.47 13.19 -6.40
C LEU A 33 -12.45 14.72 -6.53
N SER A 34 -11.58 15.38 -5.75
CA SER A 34 -11.42 16.84 -5.83
C SER A 34 -10.96 17.27 -7.22
N ASN A 35 -9.97 16.59 -7.81
CA ASN A 35 -9.50 16.86 -9.16
C ASN A 35 -10.61 16.69 -10.21
N PHE A 36 -11.42 15.63 -10.10
CA PHE A 36 -12.55 15.41 -10.98
C PHE A 36 -13.61 16.52 -10.86
N VAL A 37 -13.98 16.91 -9.64
CA VAL A 37 -14.95 17.98 -9.41
C VAL A 37 -14.43 19.31 -9.96
N ILE A 38 -13.14 19.62 -9.81
CA ILE A 38 -12.53 20.83 -10.37
C ILE A 38 -12.62 20.83 -11.90
N LEU A 39 -12.29 19.71 -12.56
CA LEU A 39 -12.34 19.62 -14.02
C LEU A 39 -13.78 19.66 -14.55
N TRP A 40 -14.71 19.01 -13.86
CA TRP A 40 -16.12 19.03 -14.22
C TRP A 40 -16.74 20.42 -14.02
N ALA A 41 -16.49 21.07 -12.88
CA ALA A 41 -17.01 22.41 -12.59
C ALA A 41 -16.31 23.53 -13.39
N GLY A 42 -15.05 23.33 -13.80
CA GLY A 42 -14.32 24.26 -14.65
C GLY A 42 -14.91 24.40 -16.06
N GLU A 43 -15.72 23.43 -16.49
CA GLU A 43 -16.50 23.54 -17.72
C GLU A 43 -17.87 24.20 -17.51
N ASP A 44 -18.47 24.03 -16.33
CA ASP A 44 -19.71 24.69 -15.92
C ASP A 44 -19.44 26.06 -15.27
N ASP A 45 -18.81 26.97 -16.02
CA ASP A 45 -18.66 28.44 -15.85
C ASP A 45 -18.95 29.02 -14.43
N THR A 46 -18.32 28.44 -13.39
CA THR A 46 -18.69 28.76 -12.01
C THR A 46 -17.82 29.89 -11.49
N ARG A 47 -18.41 31.08 -11.39
CA ARG A 47 -17.86 32.32 -10.80
C ARG A 47 -17.20 32.15 -9.42
N LEU A 48 -17.50 31.06 -8.71
CA LEU A 48 -17.03 30.76 -7.36
C LEU A 48 -15.52 30.47 -7.30
N PHE A 49 -14.98 29.70 -8.26
CA PHE A 49 -13.53 29.46 -8.33
C PHE A 49 -12.78 30.66 -8.91
N HIS A 50 -13.38 31.40 -9.84
CA HIS A 50 -12.76 32.59 -10.44
C HIS A 50 -12.56 33.71 -9.40
N GLY A 51 -13.52 33.92 -8.49
CA GLY A 51 -13.40 34.88 -7.38
C GLY A 51 -12.39 34.46 -6.31
N LEU A 52 -12.20 33.16 -6.10
CA LEU A 52 -11.16 32.63 -5.20
C LEU A 52 -9.75 32.84 -5.82
N HIS A 53 -9.60 32.51 -7.11
CA HIS A 53 -8.33 32.64 -7.85
C HIS A 53 -7.92 34.09 -8.14
N ALA A 54 -8.86 35.04 -8.16
CA ALA A 54 -8.57 36.46 -8.34
C ALA A 54 -7.69 37.05 -7.22
N ASN A 55 -7.65 36.41 -6.04
CA ASN A 55 -6.87 36.83 -4.89
C ASN A 55 -5.89 35.73 -4.48
N ALA A 56 -4.72 35.70 -5.12
CA ALA A 56 -3.67 34.71 -4.83
C ALA A 56 -3.27 34.70 -3.33
N ASP A 57 -3.23 35.88 -2.69
CA ASP A 57 -2.92 36.01 -1.27
C ASP A 57 -3.99 35.37 -0.36
N LEU A 58 -5.27 35.48 -0.74
CA LEU A 58 -6.37 34.84 -0.01
C LEU A 58 -6.29 33.31 -0.14
N CYS A 59 -6.03 32.80 -1.35
CA CYS A 59 -5.81 31.37 -1.57
C CYS A 59 -4.64 30.83 -0.76
N ALA A 60 -3.51 31.54 -0.74
CA ALA A 60 -2.35 31.17 0.06
C ALA A 60 -2.67 31.18 1.56
N PHE A 61 -3.34 32.24 2.05
CA PHE A 61 -3.76 32.34 3.44
C PHE A 61 -4.70 31.21 3.85
N LEU A 62 -5.73 30.91 3.04
CA LEU A 62 -6.67 29.80 3.30
C LEU A 62 -5.95 28.44 3.33
N TYR A 63 -5.01 28.21 2.40
CA TYR A 63 -4.20 27.00 2.39
C TYR A 63 -3.39 26.85 3.69
N PHE A 64 -2.68 27.91 4.11
CA PHE A 64 -1.91 27.89 5.36
C PHE A 64 -2.78 27.65 6.59
N VAL A 65 -3.95 28.31 6.68
CA VAL A 65 -4.90 28.12 7.77
C VAL A 65 -5.43 26.68 7.81
N LEU A 66 -5.80 26.12 6.67
CA LEU A 66 -6.31 24.75 6.58
C LEU A 66 -5.24 23.71 6.96
N VAL A 67 -4.00 23.90 6.50
CA VAL A 67 -2.87 23.04 6.87
C VAL A 67 -2.58 23.16 8.37
N PHE A 68 -2.62 24.36 8.94
CA PHE A 68 -2.41 24.58 10.37
C PHE A 68 -3.49 23.89 11.22
N ILE A 69 -4.77 24.06 10.87
CA ILE A 69 -5.89 23.38 11.55
C ILE A 69 -5.71 21.86 11.48
N THR A 70 -5.40 21.32 10.29
CA THR A 70 -5.19 19.88 10.08
C THR A 70 -4.03 19.36 10.93
N LEU A 71 -2.93 20.11 11.02
CA LEU A 71 -1.78 19.77 11.85
C LEU A 71 -2.15 19.73 13.34
N VAL A 72 -2.85 20.75 13.84
CA VAL A 72 -3.31 20.81 15.23
C VAL A 72 -4.23 19.63 15.54
N LEU A 73 -5.20 19.33 14.67
CA LEU A 73 -6.10 18.17 14.83
C LEU A 73 -5.32 16.85 14.85
N CYS A 74 -4.31 16.69 13.99
CA CYS A 74 -3.44 15.51 13.96
C CYS A 74 -2.65 15.36 15.27
N LEU A 75 -2.05 16.44 15.78
CA LEU A 75 -1.30 16.45 17.03
C LEU A 75 -2.19 16.15 18.24
N LEU A 76 -3.40 16.74 18.30
CA LEU A 76 -4.37 16.45 19.36
C LEU A 76 -4.82 14.99 19.31
N SER A 77 -5.14 14.47 18.12
CA SER A 77 -5.54 13.08 17.94
C SER A 77 -4.44 12.11 18.38
N PHE A 78 -3.17 12.40 18.03
CA PHE A 78 -2.02 11.61 18.46
C PHE A 78 -1.78 11.71 19.98
N ALA A 79 -1.92 12.90 20.57
CA ALA A 79 -1.80 13.09 22.01
C ALA A 79 -2.90 12.34 22.79
N ILE A 80 -4.12 12.30 22.25
CA ILE A 80 -5.22 11.50 22.80
C ILE A 80 -4.90 10.01 22.70
N LEU A 81 -4.47 9.54 21.51
CA LEU A 81 -4.13 8.14 21.26
C LEU A 81 -3.08 7.62 22.23
N THR A 82 -1.98 8.36 22.43
CA THR A 82 -0.88 7.98 23.34
C THR A 82 -1.28 7.98 24.82
N ARG A 83 -2.37 8.66 25.19
CA ARG A 83 -2.92 8.67 26.54
C ARG A 83 -3.99 7.60 26.78
N MET A 84 -4.48 6.92 25.75
CA MET A 84 -5.44 5.84 25.91
C MET A 84 -4.82 4.64 26.64
N THR A 85 -5.60 4.02 27.53
CA THR A 85 -5.20 2.81 28.27
C THR A 85 -4.89 1.64 27.34
N LEU A 86 -5.66 1.53 26.25
CA LEU A 86 -5.46 0.55 25.19
C LEU A 86 -4.05 0.63 24.58
N PHE A 87 -3.61 1.85 24.25
CA PHE A 87 -2.30 2.08 23.64
C PHE A 87 -1.18 1.65 24.59
N ARG A 88 -1.29 2.01 25.87
CA ARG A 88 -0.32 1.61 26.90
C ARG A 88 -0.27 0.11 27.11
N HIS A 89 -1.43 -0.57 27.09
CA HIS A 89 -1.50 -2.01 27.28
C HIS A 89 -0.73 -2.77 26.20
N TYR A 90 -1.04 -2.52 24.92
CA TYR A 90 -0.40 -3.19 23.78
C TYR A 90 1.09 -2.89 23.64
N GLN A 91 1.54 -1.72 24.11
CA GLN A 91 2.98 -1.43 24.16
C GLN A 91 3.72 -2.11 25.33
N SER A 92 3.02 -2.35 26.45
CA SER A 92 3.62 -2.92 27.66
C SER A 92 3.69 -4.45 27.68
N VAL A 93 2.83 -5.13 26.92
CA VAL A 93 2.68 -6.59 26.95
C VAL A 93 3.03 -7.17 25.59
N ASP A 94 3.89 -8.19 25.57
CA ASP A 94 4.19 -8.96 24.36
C ASP A 94 3.01 -9.87 24.00
N HIS A 95 2.53 -9.77 22.76
CA HIS A 95 1.47 -10.62 22.23
C HIS A 95 2.02 -11.52 21.11
N PRO A 96 2.30 -12.81 21.37
CA PRO A 96 2.80 -13.72 20.34
C PRO A 96 1.75 -13.98 19.26
N GLY A 97 2.18 -14.02 17.99
CA GLY A 97 1.30 -14.31 16.84
C GLY A 97 0.76 -15.75 16.83
N HIS A 98 -0.46 -15.93 16.33
CA HIS A 98 -1.19 -17.21 16.37
C HIS A 98 -0.58 -18.33 15.50
N HIS A 99 0.09 -18.01 14.38
CA HIS A 99 0.58 -18.97 13.38
C HIS A 99 2.07 -19.32 13.50
N GLN A 100 2.70 -19.01 14.63
CA GLN A 100 4.13 -19.26 14.83
C GLN A 100 4.51 -20.74 14.65
N LYS A 101 3.69 -21.67 15.14
CA LYS A 101 4.01 -23.11 15.16
C LYS A 101 4.21 -23.70 13.76
N GLU A 102 3.35 -23.34 12.81
CA GLU A 102 3.41 -23.84 11.43
C GLU A 102 4.64 -23.33 10.67
N TYR A 103 5.10 -22.09 10.89
CA TYR A 103 6.31 -21.57 10.25
C TYR A 103 7.58 -22.26 10.75
N PHE A 104 7.70 -22.52 12.06
CA PHE A 104 8.84 -23.24 12.62
C PHE A 104 8.85 -24.72 12.22
N ASP A 105 7.69 -25.35 12.05
CA ASP A 105 7.57 -26.73 11.55
C ASP A 105 7.92 -26.81 10.05
N ASP A 106 7.54 -25.83 9.22
CA ASP A 106 7.87 -25.80 7.78
C ASP A 106 9.37 -25.47 7.56
N ALA A 107 9.93 -24.56 8.37
CA ALA A 107 11.35 -24.18 8.32
C ALA A 107 12.31 -25.24 8.88
N SER A 108 11.85 -26.07 9.82
CA SER A 108 12.66 -27.21 10.32
C SER A 108 12.75 -28.34 9.30
N SER A 109 11.76 -28.51 8.41
CA SER A 109 11.85 -29.49 7.32
C SER A 109 12.90 -29.15 6.26
N GLU A 110 13.26 -27.87 6.09
CA GLU A 110 14.34 -27.44 5.18
C GLU A 110 15.75 -27.54 5.82
N ALA A 111 15.86 -27.91 7.11
CA ALA A 111 17.09 -27.90 7.88
C ALA A 111 17.46 -29.24 8.55
N GLU A 112 16.93 -30.38 8.10
CA GLU A 112 17.34 -31.69 8.60
C GLU A 112 18.67 -32.17 7.98
N THR A 113 19.78 -31.64 8.50
CA THR A 113 20.95 -32.46 8.84
C THR A 113 21.60 -31.85 10.07
N VAL A 114 21.30 -32.38 11.26
CA VAL A 114 22.25 -32.75 12.33
C VAL A 114 21.43 -33.14 13.56
N ASP A 115 21.64 -34.39 13.94
CA ASP A 115 21.09 -35.14 15.06
C ASP A 115 21.39 -34.45 16.42
N THR A 116 20.40 -34.33 17.31
CA THR A 116 20.45 -34.82 18.72
C THR A 116 19.26 -34.34 19.57
N LEU A 117 18.50 -35.33 20.04
CA LEU A 117 17.96 -35.51 21.40
C LEU A 117 17.04 -34.42 22.03
N ASP A 118 15.75 -34.70 21.92
CA ASP A 118 14.76 -34.80 23.02
C ASP A 118 14.77 -33.68 24.08
N THR A 119 13.81 -32.74 24.01
CA THR A 119 13.48 -31.89 25.16
C THR A 119 11.98 -31.66 25.29
N SER A 120 11.40 -32.34 26.28
CA SER A 120 10.00 -32.23 26.72
C SER A 120 9.58 -30.77 27.05
N PRO A 121 8.31 -30.37 26.82
CA PRO A 121 7.84 -28.97 26.92
C PRO A 121 7.87 -28.34 28.32
N ARG A 122 8.19 -29.12 29.36
CA ARG A 122 7.98 -28.72 30.76
C ARG A 122 9.11 -27.89 31.37
N LYS A 123 10.28 -27.84 30.73
CA LYS A 123 11.47 -27.17 31.31
C LYS A 123 11.52 -25.65 31.07
N ARG A 124 10.80 -25.12 30.07
CA ARG A 124 10.81 -23.67 29.73
C ARG A 124 9.96 -22.76 30.63
N LEU A 125 9.19 -23.32 31.56
CA LEU A 125 8.33 -22.53 32.47
C LEU A 125 9.01 -22.21 33.81
N LEU A 126 10.27 -22.63 34.01
CA LEU A 126 11.02 -22.41 35.26
C LEU A 126 12.27 -21.54 35.08
N ASP A 127 12.55 -21.07 33.86
CA ASP A 127 13.69 -20.17 33.57
C ASP A 127 13.27 -18.69 33.60
N GLU A 128 12.29 -18.31 34.44
CA GLU A 128 11.91 -16.89 34.66
C GLU A 128 12.76 -16.17 35.71
N GLU A 129 13.78 -16.83 36.28
CA GLU A 129 14.73 -16.18 37.20
C GLU A 129 16.17 -16.47 36.80
N ASP A 130 16.67 -15.81 35.76
CA ASP A 130 18.08 -15.41 35.74
C ASP A 130 18.29 -14.10 34.96
N GLY A 131 19.20 -13.27 35.47
CA GLY A 131 19.40 -11.87 35.11
C GLY A 131 19.53 -11.65 33.61
N GLY A 132 18.58 -10.88 33.05
CA GLY A 132 18.46 -10.64 31.62
C GLY A 132 19.62 -9.85 31.03
N GLU A 133 20.55 -10.54 30.39
CA GLU A 133 21.22 -9.96 29.23
C GLU A 133 20.16 -9.65 28.18
N GLU A 134 19.98 -8.38 27.83
CA GLU A 134 19.23 -7.99 26.63
C GLU A 134 19.87 -8.69 25.42
N LYS A 135 19.31 -9.85 25.03
CA LYS A 135 19.67 -10.49 23.76
C LYS A 135 19.46 -9.44 22.67
N LYS A 136 20.57 -8.97 22.09
CA LYS A 136 20.55 -8.07 20.93
C LYS A 136 19.64 -8.69 19.89
N VAL A 137 18.57 -7.97 19.56
CA VAL A 137 17.63 -8.39 18.53
C VAL A 137 18.38 -8.40 17.20
N ASP A 138 18.57 -9.58 16.61
CA ASP A 138 19.27 -9.71 15.34
C ASP A 138 18.35 -9.29 14.19
N MET A 139 18.65 -8.14 13.59
CA MET A 139 17.91 -7.56 12.48
C MET A 139 17.90 -8.49 11.26
N LEU A 140 18.99 -9.23 11.02
CA LEU A 140 19.09 -10.14 9.88
C LEU A 140 18.18 -11.36 10.06
N GLU A 141 18.09 -11.87 11.28
CA GLU A 141 17.17 -12.97 11.61
C GLU A 141 15.71 -12.56 11.36
N ILE A 142 15.31 -11.37 11.80
CA ILE A 142 13.96 -10.83 11.54
C ILE A 142 13.73 -10.63 10.04
N ALA A 143 14.69 -10.04 9.33
CA ALA A 143 14.60 -9.83 7.89
C ALA A 143 14.44 -11.16 7.15
N PHE A 144 15.13 -12.22 7.58
CA PHE A 144 14.99 -13.55 7.01
C PHE A 144 13.61 -14.17 7.32
N LYS A 145 13.08 -14.01 8.54
CA LYS A 145 11.74 -14.50 8.92
C LYS A 145 10.64 -13.88 8.08
N ILE A 146 10.69 -12.57 7.81
CA ILE A 146 9.64 -11.84 7.08
C ILE A 146 9.95 -11.66 5.59
N ARG A 147 11.01 -12.31 5.07
CA ARG A 147 11.57 -12.07 3.72
C ARG A 147 10.53 -12.13 2.61
N ALA A 148 9.58 -13.07 2.69
CA ALA A 148 8.57 -13.25 1.67
C ALA A 148 7.53 -12.11 1.67
N TYR A 149 7.12 -11.61 2.84
CA TYR A 149 6.27 -10.41 2.93
C TYR A 149 7.02 -9.15 2.48
N ALA A 150 8.31 -9.03 2.82
CA ALA A 150 9.15 -7.93 2.36
C ALA A 150 9.29 -7.93 0.82
N ALA A 151 9.63 -9.07 0.23
CA ALA A 151 9.70 -9.24 -1.22
C ALA A 151 8.34 -9.01 -1.90
N ALA A 152 7.24 -9.50 -1.30
CA ALA A 152 5.91 -9.27 -1.83
C ALA A 152 5.56 -7.77 -1.87
N THR A 153 5.84 -7.06 -0.77
CA THR A 153 5.65 -5.61 -0.67
C THR A 153 6.43 -4.87 -1.77
N PHE A 154 7.68 -5.26 -2.00
CA PHE A 154 8.52 -4.71 -3.07
C PHE A 154 7.88 -4.88 -4.46
N PHE A 155 7.46 -6.10 -4.82
CA PHE A 155 6.83 -6.36 -6.13
C PHE A 155 5.47 -5.68 -6.29
N ILE A 156 4.66 -5.62 -5.24
CA ILE A 156 3.39 -4.88 -5.24
C ILE A 156 3.63 -3.43 -5.66
N PHE A 157 4.55 -2.73 -5.00
CA PHE A 157 4.81 -1.32 -5.27
C PHE A 157 5.56 -1.06 -6.57
N ILE A 158 6.44 -1.97 -7.01
CA ILE A 158 7.06 -1.86 -8.34
C ILE A 158 6.00 -1.89 -9.43
N VAL A 159 5.08 -2.85 -9.38
CA VAL A 159 4.04 -2.96 -10.41
C VAL A 159 3.12 -1.75 -10.35
N THR A 160 2.62 -1.43 -9.16
CA THR A 160 1.67 -0.33 -8.97
C THR A 160 2.24 1.02 -9.39
N LEU A 161 3.44 1.40 -8.92
CA LEU A 161 4.05 2.68 -9.32
C LEU A 161 4.65 2.67 -10.73
N GLY A 162 5.00 1.48 -11.24
CA GLY A 162 5.38 1.33 -12.64
C GLY A 162 4.25 1.73 -13.58
N VAL A 163 2.99 1.38 -13.25
CA VAL A 163 1.84 1.68 -14.10
C VAL A 163 1.07 2.94 -13.69
N PHE A 164 0.91 3.23 -12.40
CA PHE A 164 0.09 4.33 -11.89
C PHE A 164 0.95 5.46 -11.29
N PRO A 165 0.63 6.75 -11.57
CA PRO A 165 -0.37 7.22 -12.53
C PRO A 165 0.15 7.25 -13.97
N GLY A 166 1.39 6.83 -14.21
CA GLY A 166 2.12 7.16 -15.43
C GLY A 166 1.53 6.55 -16.70
N ILE A 167 1.44 5.23 -16.75
CA ILE A 167 0.85 4.49 -17.87
C ILE A 167 -0.67 4.63 -17.85
N THR A 168 -1.30 4.53 -16.69
CA THR A 168 -2.77 4.61 -16.57
C THR A 168 -3.34 5.94 -17.04
N SER A 169 -2.66 7.07 -16.82
CA SER A 169 -3.12 8.37 -17.34
C SER A 169 -2.88 8.57 -18.84
N ALA A 170 -2.04 7.74 -19.46
CA ALA A 170 -1.86 7.73 -20.91
C ALA A 170 -2.93 6.89 -21.62
N ILE A 171 -3.68 6.06 -20.89
CA ILE A 171 -4.82 5.32 -21.44
C ILE A 171 -5.96 6.31 -21.66
N GLN A 172 -6.32 6.53 -22.93
CA GLN A 172 -7.42 7.41 -23.34
C GLN A 172 -8.59 6.60 -23.88
N SER A 173 -9.77 7.23 -23.94
CA SER A 173 -10.95 6.62 -24.55
C SER A 173 -10.69 6.23 -26.00
N VAL A 174 -11.21 5.07 -26.40
CA VAL A 174 -11.18 4.59 -27.80
C VAL A 174 -12.12 5.42 -28.68
N ASP A 175 -13.18 5.99 -28.11
CA ASP A 175 -14.14 6.85 -28.82
C ASP A 175 -14.38 8.17 -28.07
N PRO A 176 -13.47 9.16 -28.21
CA PRO A 176 -13.64 10.48 -27.59
C PRO A 176 -14.88 11.23 -28.11
N GLY A 177 -15.31 10.95 -29.35
CA GLY A 177 -16.45 11.62 -29.98
C GLY A 177 -17.81 11.27 -29.36
N ARG A 178 -17.86 10.26 -28.50
CA ARG A 178 -19.08 9.80 -27.84
C ARG A 178 -19.65 10.78 -26.81
N GLY A 179 -18.84 11.72 -26.33
CA GLY A 179 -19.29 12.82 -25.46
C GLY A 179 -18.23 13.27 -24.46
N LEU A 180 -18.58 14.31 -23.70
CA LEU A 180 -17.69 15.00 -22.75
C LEU A 180 -16.94 14.06 -21.79
N PHE A 181 -17.62 13.01 -21.34
CA PHE A 181 -17.02 12.02 -20.47
C PHE A 181 -15.82 11.32 -21.11
N TYR A 182 -15.95 10.88 -22.36
CA TYR A 182 -14.93 10.11 -23.05
C TYR A 182 -13.77 10.96 -23.54
N ASP A 183 -14.02 12.24 -23.82
CA ASP A 183 -13.00 13.19 -24.27
C ASP A 183 -12.15 13.73 -23.10
N LYS A 184 -12.79 14.28 -22.06
CA LYS A 184 -12.09 15.06 -21.02
C LYS A 184 -12.14 14.46 -19.63
N LEU A 185 -13.24 13.77 -19.27
CA LEU A 185 -13.43 13.26 -17.92
C LEU A 185 -12.96 11.81 -17.75
N PHE A 186 -12.58 11.12 -18.83
CA PHE A 186 -12.18 9.72 -18.79
C PHE A 186 -10.92 9.52 -17.94
N THR A 187 -9.87 10.29 -18.21
CA THR A 187 -8.62 10.24 -17.44
C THR A 187 -8.86 10.51 -15.94
N PRO A 188 -9.48 11.63 -15.52
CA PRO A 188 -9.72 11.87 -14.08
C PRO A 188 -10.69 10.85 -13.46
N PHE A 189 -11.66 10.31 -14.21
CA PHE A 189 -12.52 9.22 -13.75
C PHE A 189 -11.73 7.95 -13.47
N THR A 190 -10.82 7.55 -14.36
CA THR A 190 -9.99 6.35 -14.16
C THR A 190 -9.05 6.50 -12.96
N LEU A 191 -8.62 7.72 -12.62
CA LEU A 191 -7.91 8.00 -11.36
C LEU A 191 -8.79 7.76 -10.13
N ILE A 192 -10.06 8.20 -10.15
CA ILE A 192 -11.03 7.88 -9.09
C ILE A 192 -11.22 6.38 -9.00
N LEU A 193 -11.44 5.70 -10.13
CA LEU A 193 -11.63 4.25 -10.18
C LEU A 193 -10.46 3.50 -9.54
N PHE A 194 -9.23 3.91 -9.85
CA PHE A 194 -8.02 3.31 -9.29
C PHE A 194 -7.96 3.50 -7.77
N ASN A 195 -8.09 4.73 -7.28
CA ASN A 195 -8.03 5.02 -5.85
C ASN A 195 -9.21 4.42 -5.06
N ALA A 196 -10.40 4.39 -5.65
CA ALA A 196 -11.58 3.77 -5.04
C ALA A 196 -11.41 2.25 -4.94
N SER A 197 -10.92 1.60 -6.00
CA SER A 197 -10.66 0.16 -5.99
C SER A 197 -9.60 -0.23 -4.96
N ASP A 198 -8.51 0.54 -4.86
CA ASP A 198 -7.49 0.36 -3.82
C ASP A 198 -8.07 0.56 -2.42
N PHE A 199 -8.86 1.62 -2.18
CA PHE A 199 -9.51 1.87 -0.89
C PHE A 199 -10.48 0.76 -0.49
N VAL A 200 -11.37 0.34 -1.40
CA VAL A 200 -12.32 -0.76 -1.15
C VAL A 200 -11.57 -2.05 -0.83
N ALA A 201 -10.49 -2.35 -1.54
CA ALA A 201 -9.68 -3.53 -1.27
C ALA A 201 -9.10 -3.51 0.15
N ARG A 202 -8.53 -2.38 0.59
CA ARG A 202 -7.98 -2.22 1.94
C ARG A 202 -9.06 -2.33 3.01
N LEU A 203 -10.24 -1.75 2.79
CA LEU A 203 -11.38 -1.89 3.69
C LEU A 203 -11.91 -3.33 3.77
N SER A 204 -11.86 -4.06 2.66
CA SER A 204 -12.32 -5.44 2.62
C SER A 204 -11.32 -6.44 3.19
N ALA A 205 -10.05 -6.07 3.40
CA ALA A 205 -8.97 -7.00 3.71
C ALA A 205 -9.27 -7.93 4.91
N SER A 206 -9.88 -7.43 5.99
CA SER A 206 -10.28 -8.27 7.14
C SER A 206 -11.39 -9.29 6.84
N TRP A 207 -12.08 -9.19 5.71
CA TRP A 207 -13.06 -10.18 5.25
C TRP A 207 -12.42 -11.30 4.43
N TRP A 208 -11.16 -11.15 4.04
CA TRP A 208 -10.41 -12.17 3.32
C TRP A 208 -9.72 -13.13 4.29
N PRO A 209 -9.59 -14.40 3.91
CA PRO A 209 -8.79 -15.34 4.69
C PRO A 209 -7.32 -14.93 4.67
N GLU A 210 -6.60 -15.27 5.73
CA GLU A 210 -5.15 -15.17 5.77
C GLU A 210 -4.54 -15.99 4.62
N LEU A 211 -3.73 -15.33 3.80
CA LEU A 211 -3.14 -15.96 2.62
C LEU A 211 -1.82 -16.65 2.96
N GLY A 212 -1.07 -16.08 3.90
CA GLY A 212 0.26 -16.52 4.27
C GLY A 212 1.33 -16.05 3.29
N GLN A 213 2.57 -15.96 3.78
CA GLN A 213 3.69 -15.30 3.10
C GLN A 213 3.97 -15.82 1.69
N LYS A 214 3.88 -17.14 1.46
CA LYS A 214 4.15 -17.77 0.15
C LYS A 214 3.10 -17.38 -0.89
N LYS A 215 1.80 -17.38 -0.52
CA LYS A 215 0.71 -17.02 -1.43
C LYS A 215 0.68 -15.53 -1.72
N VAL A 216 0.94 -14.69 -0.70
CA VAL A 216 1.06 -13.23 -0.89
C VAL A 216 2.20 -12.89 -1.83
N LEU A 217 3.37 -13.54 -1.69
CA LEU A 217 4.49 -13.39 -2.62
C LEU A 217 4.13 -13.86 -4.03
N LEU A 218 3.55 -15.05 -4.18
CA LEU A 218 3.15 -15.56 -5.50
C LEU A 218 2.13 -14.64 -6.18
N ALA A 219 1.12 -14.17 -5.44
CA ALA A 219 0.14 -13.21 -5.94
C ALA A 219 0.78 -11.87 -6.31
N SER A 220 1.78 -11.41 -5.56
CA SER A 220 2.53 -10.19 -5.89
C SER A 220 3.33 -10.31 -7.18
N LEU A 221 3.94 -11.46 -7.44
CA LEU A 221 4.66 -11.74 -8.68
C LEU A 221 3.70 -11.88 -9.87
N ALA A 222 2.53 -12.50 -9.66
CA ALA A 222 1.49 -12.58 -10.67
C ALA A 222 1.02 -11.21 -11.17
N ARG A 223 1.14 -10.14 -10.34
CA ARG A 223 0.83 -8.76 -10.75
C ARG A 223 1.68 -8.28 -11.92
N LEU A 224 2.85 -8.87 -12.20
CA LEU A 224 3.68 -8.51 -13.36
C LEU A 224 2.90 -8.61 -14.69
N ILE A 225 1.84 -9.43 -14.75
CA ILE A 225 0.95 -9.51 -15.91
C ILE A 225 0.22 -8.20 -16.22
N PHE A 226 0.07 -7.29 -15.25
CA PHE A 226 -0.56 -5.99 -15.49
C PHE A 226 0.28 -5.09 -16.39
N PHE A 227 1.60 -5.26 -16.47
CA PHE A 227 2.44 -4.49 -17.39
C PHE A 227 2.02 -4.71 -18.86
N PRO A 228 2.09 -5.92 -19.42
CA PRO A 228 1.67 -6.14 -20.80
C PRO A 228 0.17 -5.85 -21.00
N LEU A 229 -0.70 -6.22 -20.05
CA LEU A 229 -2.13 -5.98 -20.19
C LEU A 229 -2.47 -4.48 -20.33
N LEU A 230 -1.88 -3.62 -19.50
CA LEU A 230 -2.10 -2.18 -19.57
C LEU A 230 -1.39 -1.54 -20.76
N MET A 231 -0.20 -2.02 -21.17
CA MET A 231 0.49 -1.53 -22.37
C MET A 231 -0.25 -1.86 -23.68
N LEU A 232 -1.10 -2.89 -23.70
CA LEU A 232 -1.92 -3.26 -24.86
C LEU A 232 -3.25 -2.50 -24.96
N CYS A 233 -3.54 -1.63 -23.98
CA CYS A 233 -4.65 -0.68 -24.03
C CYS A 233 -4.35 0.48 -25.00
N ASN A 234 -5.35 1.34 -25.21
CA ASN A 234 -5.26 2.54 -26.05
C ASN A 234 -4.43 3.65 -25.38
N LEU A 235 -3.10 3.53 -25.47
CA LEU A 235 -2.18 4.56 -24.97
C LEU A 235 -2.00 5.64 -26.03
N GLN A 236 -2.30 6.88 -25.67
CA GLN A 236 -2.15 8.04 -26.56
C GLN A 236 -1.10 9.00 -26.01
N ASN A 237 -0.35 9.66 -26.91
CA ASN A 237 0.55 10.74 -26.55
C ASN A 237 -0.23 12.06 -26.35
N LYS A 238 0.47 13.12 -25.97
CA LYS A 238 -0.14 14.46 -25.79
C LYS A 238 -0.71 15.05 -27.10
N SER A 239 -0.32 14.51 -28.25
CA SER A 239 -0.83 14.87 -29.57
C SER A 239 -1.97 13.94 -30.03
N HIS A 240 -2.51 13.09 -29.15
CA HIS A 240 -3.54 12.09 -29.44
C HIS A 240 -3.15 11.00 -30.43
N GLU A 241 -1.85 10.80 -30.68
CA GLU A 241 -1.35 9.71 -31.51
C GLU A 241 -1.25 8.44 -30.66
N VAL A 242 -1.77 7.34 -31.21
CA VAL A 242 -1.71 6.02 -30.58
C VAL A 242 -0.28 5.51 -30.59
N ILE A 243 0.26 5.22 -29.40
CA ILE A 243 1.66 4.85 -29.19
C ILE A 243 1.86 3.32 -29.27
N THR A 244 0.80 2.53 -29.03
CA THR A 244 0.88 1.07 -28.86
C THR A 244 0.11 0.31 -29.93
N THR A 245 0.42 -0.98 -30.10
CA THR A 245 -0.48 -1.90 -30.80
C THR A 245 -1.73 -2.10 -29.94
N VAL A 246 -2.81 -1.40 -30.28
CA VAL A 246 -4.07 -1.48 -29.52
C VAL A 246 -4.77 -2.80 -29.83
N VAL A 247 -4.61 -3.76 -28.91
CA VAL A 247 -5.32 -5.04 -28.94
C VAL A 247 -6.66 -4.89 -28.22
N PHE A 248 -6.69 -4.20 -27.08
CA PHE A 248 -7.89 -3.99 -26.29
C PHE A 248 -8.62 -2.70 -26.71
N ARG A 249 -9.52 -2.80 -27.70
CA ARG A 249 -10.37 -1.70 -28.18
C ARG A 249 -11.65 -1.54 -27.37
N SER A 250 -11.56 -1.52 -26.04
CA SER A 250 -12.71 -1.35 -25.14
C SER A 250 -12.32 -0.59 -23.89
N ASP A 251 -12.96 0.57 -23.68
CA ASP A 251 -12.77 1.40 -22.48
C ASP A 251 -13.14 0.64 -21.20
N VAL A 252 -14.21 -0.16 -21.26
CA VAL A 252 -14.67 -0.96 -20.12
C VAL A 252 -13.63 -1.99 -19.72
N LEU A 253 -13.02 -2.68 -20.70
CA LEU A 253 -11.97 -3.65 -20.42
C LEU A 253 -10.74 -2.98 -19.80
N ALA A 254 -10.32 -1.82 -20.31
CA ALA A 254 -9.22 -1.06 -19.73
C ALA A 254 -9.53 -0.64 -18.29
N MET A 255 -10.74 -0.16 -18.01
CA MET A 255 -11.21 0.18 -16.66
C MET A 255 -11.20 -1.03 -15.73
N LEU A 256 -11.66 -2.20 -16.18
CA LEU A 256 -11.64 -3.42 -15.39
C LEU A 256 -10.21 -3.88 -15.06
N ILE A 257 -9.27 -3.80 -16.00
CA ILE A 257 -7.85 -4.14 -15.76
C ILE A 257 -7.24 -3.16 -14.75
N MET A 258 -7.51 -1.85 -14.87
CA MET A 258 -7.06 -0.84 -13.91
C MET A 258 -7.63 -1.08 -12.51
N ALA A 259 -8.94 -1.33 -12.41
CA ALA A 259 -9.60 -1.63 -11.16
C ALA A 259 -9.05 -2.92 -10.52
N ALA A 260 -8.81 -3.97 -11.31
CA ALA A 260 -8.20 -5.21 -10.83
C ALA A 260 -6.77 -5.01 -10.32
N CYS A 261 -5.95 -4.22 -11.04
CA CYS A 261 -4.59 -3.88 -10.63
C CYS A 261 -4.56 -3.10 -9.31
N ALA A 262 -5.47 -2.13 -9.14
CA ALA A 262 -5.62 -1.34 -7.93
C ALA A 262 -6.20 -2.13 -6.77
N PHE A 263 -7.24 -2.94 -7.00
CA PHE A 263 -7.85 -3.76 -5.97
C PHE A 263 -6.84 -4.77 -5.42
N SER A 264 -6.11 -5.48 -6.30
CA SER A 264 -5.06 -6.40 -5.87
C SER A 264 -3.89 -5.68 -5.18
N ASN A 265 -3.64 -4.38 -5.44
CA ASN A 265 -2.64 -3.60 -4.73
C ASN A 265 -3.07 -3.39 -3.28
N GLY A 266 -4.28 -2.85 -3.10
CA GLY A 266 -4.83 -2.56 -1.79
C GLY A 266 -4.97 -3.82 -0.93
N LEU A 267 -5.47 -4.91 -1.52
CA LEU A 267 -5.68 -6.17 -0.80
C LEU A 267 -4.35 -6.79 -0.37
N LEU A 268 -3.43 -7.07 -1.30
CA LEU A 268 -2.19 -7.77 -0.99
C LEU A 268 -1.27 -6.95 -0.08
N CYS A 269 -1.24 -5.62 -0.25
CA CYS A 269 -0.45 -4.73 0.62
C CYS A 269 -0.97 -4.76 2.05
N THR A 270 -2.30 -4.69 2.24
CA THR A 270 -2.89 -4.71 3.58
C THR A 270 -2.73 -6.06 4.24
N LEU A 271 -2.95 -7.16 3.52
CA LEU A 271 -2.71 -8.52 4.03
C LEU A 271 -1.24 -8.71 4.43
N ALA A 272 -0.28 -8.27 3.60
CA ALA A 272 1.13 -8.34 3.95
C ALA A 272 1.46 -7.60 5.26
N PHE A 273 0.88 -6.42 5.48
CA PHE A 273 1.11 -5.63 6.70
C PHE A 273 0.39 -6.18 7.92
N MET A 274 -0.75 -6.84 7.72
CA MET A 274 -1.51 -7.50 8.77
C MET A 274 -0.85 -8.81 9.23
N GLU A 275 -0.29 -9.59 8.30
CA GLU A 275 0.18 -10.96 8.55
C GLU A 275 1.68 -11.05 8.91
N TYR A 276 2.55 -10.11 8.47
CA TYR A 276 3.98 -10.20 8.82
C TYR A 276 4.28 -10.15 10.33
N PRO A 277 3.57 -9.35 11.17
CA PRO A 277 3.87 -9.29 12.59
C PRO A 277 3.61 -10.61 13.31
N ASP A 278 2.75 -11.49 12.76
CA ASP A 278 2.43 -12.78 13.35
C ASP A 278 3.58 -13.79 13.29
N LEU A 279 4.59 -13.53 12.45
CA LEU A 279 5.84 -14.29 12.41
C LEU A 279 6.83 -13.91 13.53
N LEU A 280 6.52 -12.86 14.31
CA LEU A 280 7.41 -12.25 15.28
C LEU A 280 6.82 -12.33 16.69
N ARG A 281 7.67 -12.60 17.69
CA ARG A 281 7.22 -12.94 19.05
C ARG A 281 7.13 -11.72 19.94
N LYS A 282 8.16 -10.89 19.92
CA LYS A 282 8.28 -9.71 20.80
C LYS A 282 7.83 -8.45 20.08
N ASN A 283 7.27 -7.49 20.82
CA ASN A 283 6.90 -6.19 20.27
C ASN A 283 8.12 -5.47 19.66
N THR A 284 9.30 -5.60 20.27
CA THR A 284 10.56 -5.05 19.72
C THR A 284 10.92 -5.66 18.36
N GLU A 285 10.67 -6.96 18.16
CA GLU A 285 10.87 -7.62 16.87
C GLU A 285 9.85 -7.11 15.84
N LYS A 286 8.56 -7.00 16.23
CA LYS A 286 7.49 -6.48 15.37
C LYS A 286 7.74 -5.05 14.90
N GLU A 287 8.19 -4.19 15.81
CA GLU A 287 8.60 -2.82 15.47
C GLU A 287 9.76 -2.81 14.47
N LEU A 288 10.82 -3.58 14.73
CA LEU A 288 11.97 -3.66 13.82
C LEU A 288 11.58 -4.27 12.47
N GLY A 289 10.70 -5.27 12.46
CA GLY A 289 10.08 -5.82 11.26
C GLY A 289 9.32 -4.76 10.47
N GLY A 290 8.57 -3.88 11.16
CA GLY A 290 7.92 -2.73 10.54
C GLY A 290 8.91 -1.77 9.86
N SER A 291 10.04 -1.47 10.50
CA SER A 291 11.11 -0.68 9.88
C SER A 291 11.71 -1.37 8.65
N ILE A 292 11.94 -2.69 8.70
CA ILE A 292 12.45 -3.46 7.56
C ILE A 292 11.46 -3.44 6.39
N ILE A 293 10.17 -3.71 6.65
CA ILE A 293 9.12 -3.66 5.63
C ILE A 293 9.03 -2.26 5.02
N PHE A 294 9.09 -1.20 5.84
CA PHE A 294 9.07 0.18 5.34
C PHE A 294 10.30 0.52 4.48
N PHE A 295 11.48 0.05 4.87
CA PHE A 295 12.70 0.22 4.09
C PHE A 295 12.57 -0.44 2.72
N VAL A 296 12.12 -1.70 2.67
CA VAL A 296 11.91 -2.45 1.43
C VAL A 296 10.79 -1.82 0.58
N LEU A 297 9.72 -1.36 1.20
CA LEU A 297 8.67 -0.57 0.56
C LEU A 297 9.25 0.64 -0.13
N SER A 298 10.13 1.40 0.54
CA SER A 298 10.77 2.60 -0.02
C SER A 298 11.60 2.28 -1.25
N ILE A 299 12.38 1.18 -1.23
CA ILE A 299 13.11 0.69 -2.40
C ILE A 299 12.12 0.33 -3.53
N GLY A 300 11.02 -0.35 -3.20
CA GLY A 300 9.96 -0.69 -4.15
C GLY A 300 9.31 0.53 -4.80
N LEU A 301 9.07 1.59 -4.03
CA LEU A 301 8.54 2.86 -4.56
C LEU A 301 9.54 3.50 -5.55
N THR A 302 10.82 3.57 -5.18
CA THR A 302 11.87 4.09 -6.06
C THR A 302 11.98 3.26 -7.33
N ALA A 303 12.07 1.93 -7.20
CA ALA A 303 12.17 1.02 -8.34
C ALA A 303 10.93 1.09 -9.26
N GLY A 304 9.73 1.19 -8.69
CA GLY A 304 8.50 1.37 -9.46
C GLY A 304 8.47 2.68 -10.23
N SER A 305 8.92 3.78 -9.62
CA SER A 305 9.04 5.07 -10.33
C SER A 305 10.02 5.00 -11.50
N LEU A 306 11.16 4.32 -11.34
CA LEU A 306 12.12 4.08 -12.42
C LEU A 306 11.53 3.19 -13.51
N MET A 307 10.79 2.15 -13.12
CA MET A 307 10.11 1.26 -14.06
C MET A 307 9.10 2.02 -14.93
N SER A 308 8.38 3.01 -14.37
CA SER A 308 7.48 3.87 -15.16
C SER A 308 8.19 4.60 -16.28
N PHE A 309 9.43 5.07 -16.05
CA PHE A 309 10.26 5.65 -17.12
C PHE A 309 10.70 4.61 -18.16
N VAL A 310 11.11 3.41 -17.72
CA VAL A 310 11.49 2.31 -18.62
C VAL A 310 10.33 1.92 -19.53
N LEU A 311 9.14 1.71 -18.97
CA LEU A 311 7.94 1.37 -19.73
C LEU A 311 7.61 2.47 -20.76
N ARG A 312 7.67 3.74 -20.35
CA ARG A 312 7.48 4.86 -21.29
C ARG A 312 8.55 4.93 -22.38
N ALA A 313 9.79 4.55 -22.08
CA ALA A 313 10.87 4.52 -23.07
C ALA A 313 10.68 3.39 -24.08
N MET A 314 10.19 2.22 -23.64
CA MET A 314 9.84 1.10 -24.54
C MET A 314 8.70 1.43 -25.50
N LEU A 315 7.88 2.43 -25.16
CA LEU A 315 6.78 2.91 -25.98
C LEU A 315 7.21 3.97 -27.01
N LYS A 316 8.41 4.55 -26.92
CA LYS A 316 8.88 5.47 -27.95
C LYS A 316 9.28 4.66 -29.20
N PRO A 317 8.79 5.02 -30.40
CA PRO A 317 9.23 4.38 -31.63
C PRO A 317 10.71 4.60 -31.93
#